data_AF-A0A0G0BN38-F1
#
_entry.id   AF-A0A0G0BN38-F1
#
_cell.length_a   1.000
_cell.length_b   1.000
_cell.length_c   1.000
_cell.angle_alpha   90.00
_cell.angle_beta   90.00
_cell.angle_gamma   90.00
#
_symmetry.space_group_name_H-M   'P 1'
#
loop_
_entity.id
_entity.type
_entity.pdbx_description
1 polymer ?
#
loop_
_entity_poly.entity_id
_entity_poly.type
_entity_poly.pdbx_seq_one_letter_code
_entity_poly.pdbx_strand_id
1 'polypeptide(L)'
;MTQCIACSMPMVNKEDFGCGNEKALTCIHCTKADGTVKSCEEIFEGGVRFFMSATSASRLEAEKLTRKNMKSLSHWQDKKCSCLDGEVATDKEFGEAMGRL
;
A
#
# COMPACT_ATOMS: atom_id res chain seq x y z
N MET A 1 -12.51 -4.47 -11.49
CA MET A 1 -11.20 -4.12 -10.92
C MET A 1 -11.30 -4.31 -9.41
N THR A 2 -10.48 -5.19 -8.85
CA THR A 2 -10.42 -5.44 -7.41
C THR A 2 -9.22 -4.69 -6.85
N GLN A 3 -9.32 -4.13 -5.65
CA GLN A 3 -8.18 -3.48 -5.00
C GLN A 3 -7.57 -4.42 -3.96
N CYS A 4 -6.24 -4.41 -3.87
CA CYS A 4 -5.52 -5.12 -2.81
C CYS A 4 -5.95 -4.57 -1.45
N ILE A 5 -6.43 -5.45 -0.55
CA ILE A 5 -6.91 -5.03 0.77
C ILE A 5 -5.81 -4.46 1.67
N ALA A 6 -4.54 -4.69 1.34
CA ALA A 6 -3.39 -4.31 2.15
C ALA A 6 -2.66 -3.05 1.65
N CYS A 7 -2.76 -2.70 0.36
CA CYS A 7 -2.06 -1.53 -0.19
C CYS A 7 -2.86 -0.71 -1.20
N SER A 8 -4.15 -1.00 -1.41
CA SER A 8 -5.06 -0.37 -2.39
C SER A 8 -4.66 -0.48 -3.87
N MET A 9 -3.55 -1.15 -4.18
CA MET A 9 -3.11 -1.37 -5.57
C MET A 9 -4.21 -2.07 -6.39
N PRO A 10 -4.55 -1.57 -7.59
CA PRO A 10 -5.46 -2.25 -8.51
C PRO A 10 -4.94 -3.63 -8.92
N MET A 11 -5.83 -4.60 -8.98
CA MET A 11 -5.61 -5.93 -9.52
C MET A 11 -6.60 -6.16 -10.66
N VAL A 12 -6.08 -6.27 -11.89
CA VAL A 12 -6.85 -6.33 -13.13
C VAL A 12 -6.64 -7.68 -13.81
N ASN A 13 -5.38 -8.08 -13.98
CA ASN A 13 -5.00 -9.34 -14.60
C ASN A 13 -4.60 -10.35 -13.53
N LYS A 14 -4.65 -11.63 -13.88
CA LYS A 14 -4.28 -12.75 -13.00
C LYS A 14 -2.91 -12.54 -12.34
N GLU A 15 -1.96 -11.98 -13.07
CA GLU A 15 -0.59 -11.70 -12.64
C GLU A 15 -0.50 -10.61 -11.56
N ASP A 16 -1.54 -9.79 -11.39
CA ASP A 16 -1.60 -8.78 -10.32
C ASP A 16 -1.96 -9.39 -8.97
N PHE A 17 -2.65 -10.53 -8.97
CA PHE A 17 -3.12 -11.21 -7.77
C PHE A 17 -2.04 -12.07 -7.13
N GLY A 18 -2.01 -12.12 -5.80
CA GLY A 18 -1.08 -12.94 -5.03
C GLY A 18 -1.01 -14.38 -5.56
N CYS A 19 0.19 -14.83 -5.91
CA CYS A 19 0.46 -16.15 -6.49
C CYS A 19 -0.34 -16.48 -7.76
N GLY A 20 -0.79 -15.48 -8.53
CA GLY A 20 -1.59 -15.70 -9.74
C GLY A 20 -2.99 -16.26 -9.45
N ASN A 21 -3.51 -16.07 -8.23
CA ASN A 21 -4.82 -16.57 -7.82
C ASN A 21 -5.84 -15.42 -7.82
N GLU A 22 -6.75 -15.38 -8.78
CA GLU A 22 -7.78 -14.33 -8.90
C GLU A 22 -8.76 -14.26 -7.72
N LYS A 23 -8.74 -15.26 -6.82
CA LYS A 23 -9.48 -15.24 -5.55
C LYS A 23 -8.69 -14.61 -4.40
N ALA A 24 -7.43 -14.26 -4.58
CA ALA A 24 -6.61 -13.62 -3.57
C ALA A 24 -7.12 -12.20 -3.28
N LEU A 25 -7.08 -11.81 -2.01
CA LEU A 25 -7.45 -10.47 -1.57
C LEU A 25 -6.27 -9.47 -1.63
N THR A 26 -5.05 -9.99 -1.83
CA THR A 26 -3.80 -9.21 -1.86
C THR A 26 -3.12 -9.32 -3.22
N CYS A 27 -2.43 -8.27 -3.62
CA CYS A 27 -1.65 -8.27 -4.86
C CYS A 27 -0.33 -9.02 -4.73
N ILE A 28 0.34 -9.26 -5.86
CA ILE A 28 1.67 -9.87 -5.91
C ILE A 28 2.72 -9.12 -5.10
N HIS A 29 2.59 -7.80 -4.96
CA HIS A 29 3.57 -6.99 -4.21
C HIS A 29 3.41 -7.14 -2.69
N CYS A 30 2.22 -7.49 -2.21
CA CYS A 30 1.91 -7.72 -0.80
C CYS A 30 1.95 -9.19 -0.40
N THR A 31 2.21 -10.09 -1.35
CA THR A 31 2.22 -11.55 -1.13
C THR A 31 3.65 -12.07 -1.29
N LYS A 32 4.07 -12.99 -0.43
CA LYS A 32 5.36 -13.69 -0.50
C LYS A 32 5.27 -14.85 -1.50
N ALA A 33 6.42 -15.40 -1.89
CA ALA A 33 6.48 -16.52 -2.81
C ALA A 33 5.77 -17.79 -2.30
N ASP A 34 5.67 -17.95 -0.98
CA ASP A 34 4.95 -19.04 -0.31
C ASP A 34 3.44 -18.79 -0.16
N GLY A 35 2.93 -17.67 -0.68
CA GLY A 35 1.52 -17.29 -0.61
C GLY A 35 1.10 -16.56 0.67
N THR A 36 2.00 -16.38 1.64
CA THR A 36 1.70 -15.61 2.85
C THR A 36 1.71 -14.10 2.58
N VAL A 37 0.95 -13.33 3.35
CA VAL A 37 0.97 -11.85 3.24
C VAL A 37 2.23 -11.32 3.91
N LYS A 38 2.86 -10.33 3.27
CA LYS A 38 4.02 -9.62 3.81
C LYS A 38 3.72 -8.90 5.12
N SER A 39 4.75 -8.66 5.92
CA SER A 39 4.60 -7.90 7.16
C SER A 39 4.15 -6.46 6.89
N CYS A 40 3.69 -5.80 7.95
CA CYS A 40 3.27 -4.40 7.88
C CYS A 40 4.42 -3.50 7.39
N GLU A 41 5.62 -3.73 7.89
CA GLU A 41 6.85 -3.01 7.56
C GLU A 41 7.27 -3.26 6.10
N GLU A 42 7.18 -4.52 5.63
CA GLU A 42 7.49 -4.87 4.24
C GLU A 42 6.54 -4.17 3.25
N ILE A 43 5.23 -4.13 3.58
CA ILE A 43 4.21 -3.48 2.75
C ILE A 43 4.36 -1.96 2.82
N PHE A 44 4.58 -1.41 4.02
CA PHE A 44 4.85 0.00 4.23
C PHE A 44 6.04 0.47 3.39
N GLU A 45 7.17 -0.22 3.51
CA GLU A 45 8.38 0.12 2.76
C GLU A 45 8.18 0.02 1.23
N GLY A 46 7.38 -0.96 0.78
CA GLY A 46 6.96 -1.05 -0.62
C GLY A 46 6.14 0.17 -1.07
N GLY A 47 5.16 0.60 -0.27
CA GLY A 47 4.34 1.79 -0.53
C GLY A 47 5.16 3.08 -0.54
N VAL A 48 6.12 3.21 0.37
CA VAL A 48 7.01 4.37 0.42
C VAL A 48 7.82 4.48 -0.86
N ARG A 49 8.45 3.39 -1.30
CA ARG A 49 9.20 3.37 -2.56
C ARG A 49 8.31 3.69 -3.76
N PHE A 50 7.08 3.16 -3.78
CA PHE A 50 6.12 3.47 -4.83
C PHE A 50 5.84 4.98 -4.90
N PHE A 51 5.43 5.61 -3.79
CA PHE A 51 5.11 7.04 -3.79
C PHE A 51 6.32 7.91 -4.11
N MET A 52 7.52 7.55 -3.66
CA MET A 52 8.76 8.24 -4.06
C MET A 52 8.95 8.19 -5.58
N SER A 53 8.82 7.00 -6.18
CA SER A 53 9.01 6.84 -7.63
C SER A 53 7.91 7.47 -8.48
N ALA A 54 6.66 7.40 -8.03
CA ALA A 54 5.51 7.75 -8.85
C ALA A 54 5.09 9.22 -8.72
N THR A 55 5.42 9.87 -7.61
CA THR A 55 5.00 11.27 -7.33
C THR A 55 6.15 12.24 -7.14
N SER A 56 7.40 11.78 -7.29
CA SER A 56 8.65 12.52 -7.00
C SER A 56 8.70 13.08 -5.58
N ALA A 57 7.95 12.48 -4.66
CA ALA A 57 7.93 12.85 -3.25
C ALA A 57 9.25 12.51 -2.57
N SER A 58 9.66 13.33 -1.59
CA SER A 58 10.71 12.96 -0.66
C SER A 58 10.30 11.71 0.14
N ARG A 59 11.28 11.04 0.74
CA ARG A 59 11.04 9.89 1.63
C ARG A 59 10.01 10.22 2.72
N LEU A 60 10.16 11.37 3.37
CA LEU A 60 9.27 11.79 4.46
C LEU A 60 7.82 11.97 3.98
N GLU A 61 7.63 12.64 2.85
CA GLU A 61 6.30 12.81 2.25
C GLU A 61 5.69 11.46 1.84
N ALA A 62 6.49 10.60 1.21
CA ALA A 62 6.05 9.26 0.80
C ALA A 62 5.64 8.39 2.00
N GLU A 63 6.30 8.52 3.14
CA GLU A 63 5.88 7.86 4.37
C GLU A 63 4.54 8.37 4.89
N LYS A 64 4.30 9.68 4.87
CA LYS A 64 3.01 10.27 5.26
C LYS A 64 1.88 9.79 4.35
N LEU A 65 2.13 9.76 3.03
CA LEU A 65 1.20 9.24 2.02
C LEU A 65 0.92 7.75 2.24
N THR A 66 1.96 6.96 2.48
CA THR A 66 1.83 5.52 2.73
C THR A 66 1.03 5.24 4.00
N ARG A 67 1.30 5.96 5.10
CA ARG A 67 0.51 5.81 6.34
C ARG A 67 -0.95 6.20 6.13
N LYS A 68 -1.22 7.29 5.41
CA LYS A 68 -2.58 7.71 5.06
C LYS A 68 -3.31 6.64 4.24
N ASN A 69 -2.65 6.07 3.23
CA ASN A 69 -3.21 5.01 2.41
C ASN A 69 -3.46 3.73 3.22
N MET A 70 -2.47 3.24 3.96
CA MET A 70 -2.63 1.99 4.71
C MET A 70 -3.69 2.11 5.81
N LYS A 71 -3.72 3.23 6.56
CA LYS A 71 -4.72 3.41 7.63
C LYS A 71 -6.17 3.48 7.13
N SER A 72 -6.40 3.78 5.85
CA SER A 72 -7.77 3.79 5.29
C SER A 72 -8.29 2.39 4.97
N LEU A 73 -7.43 1.37 4.97
CA LEU A 73 -7.77 0.00 4.60
C LEU A 73 -8.15 -0.83 5.83
N SER A 74 -9.26 -1.56 5.74
CA SER A 74 -9.76 -2.42 6.81
C SER A 74 -8.76 -3.48 7.27
N HIS A 75 -7.83 -3.92 6.40
CA HIS A 75 -6.79 -4.87 6.76
C HIS A 75 -5.91 -4.39 7.93
N TRP A 76 -5.76 -3.08 8.12
CA TRP A 76 -4.85 -2.49 9.10
C TRP A 76 -5.53 -1.92 10.34
N GLN A 77 -6.85 -1.76 10.35
CA GLN A 77 -7.57 -1.05 11.44
C GLN A 77 -7.39 -1.71 12.82
N ASP A 78 -7.32 -3.04 12.87
CA ASP A 78 -7.16 -3.81 14.11
C ASP A 78 -5.71 -4.26 14.39
N LYS A 79 -4.75 -3.85 13.56
CA LYS A 79 -3.35 -4.27 13.67
C LYS A 79 -2.50 -3.20 14.34
N LYS A 80 -1.74 -3.58 15.36
CA LYS A 80 -0.69 -2.72 15.93
C LYS A 80 0.56 -2.82 15.05
N CYS A 81 0.85 -1.77 14.29
CA CYS A 81 2.04 -1.65 13.48
C CYS A 81 2.78 -0.35 13.83
N SER A 82 3.99 -0.44 14.35
CA SER A 82 4.79 0.74 14.69
C SER A 82 5.09 1.64 13.49
N CYS A 83 5.23 1.06 12.28
CA CYS A 83 5.43 1.83 11.05
C CYS A 83 4.24 2.72 10.68
N LEU A 84 3.05 2.46 11.23
CA LEU A 84 1.85 3.24 11.02
C LEU A 84 1.65 4.32 12.10
N ASP A 85 2.42 4.33 13.19
CA ASP A 85 2.21 5.26 14.32
C ASP A 85 2.76 6.69 14.10
N GLY A 86 3.20 7.02 12.88
CA GLY A 86 3.73 8.33 12.52
C GLY A 86 2.72 9.30 11.89
N GLU A 87 3.23 10.48 11.50
CA GLU A 87 2.48 11.51 10.79
C GLU A 87 1.82 10.97 9.51
N VAL A 88 0.60 11.40 9.23
CA VAL A 88 -0.16 11.05 8.02
C VAL A 88 -0.30 12.28 7.13
N ALA A 89 -0.38 12.04 5.82
CA ALA A 89 -0.71 13.12 4.88
C ALA A 89 -2.15 13.62 5.15
N THR A 90 -2.34 14.92 5.01
CA THR A 90 -3.68 15.54 4.95
C THR A 90 -4.43 15.07 3.70
N ASP A 91 -5.76 15.24 3.68
CA ASP A 91 -6.57 14.90 2.51
C ASP A 91 -6.14 15.69 1.27
N LYS A 92 -5.71 16.94 1.46
CA LYS A 92 -5.18 17.79 0.39
C LYS A 92 -3.87 17.24 -0.17
N GLU A 93 -2.87 16.99 0.68
CA GLU A 93 -1.57 16.44 0.25
C GLU A 93 -1.74 15.08 -0.43
N PHE A 94 -2.62 14.23 0.13
CA PHE A 94 -2.93 12.93 -0.47
C PHE A 94 -3.60 13.08 -1.84
N GLY A 95 -4.59 13.96 -1.97
CA GLY A 95 -5.25 14.24 -3.24
C GLY A 95 -4.30 14.78 -4.31
N GLU A 96 -3.40 15.69 -3.93
CA GLU A 96 -2.36 16.22 -4.83
C GLU A 96 -1.39 15.14 -5.30
N ALA A 97 -0.99 14.22 -4.41
CA ALA A 97 -0.13 13.09 -4.77
C ALA A 97 -0.85 12.11 -5.70
N MET A 98 -2.12 11.80 -5.44
CA MET A 98 -2.92 10.92 -6.29
C MET A 98 -3.18 11.51 -7.68
N GLY A 99 -3.25 12.84 -7.82
CA GLY A 99 -3.36 13.51 -9.11
C GLY A 99 -2.10 13.45 -9.99
N ARG A 100 -0.98 12.92 -9.46
CA ARG A 100 0.27 12.71 -10.20
C ARG A 100 0.45 11.27 -10.70
N LEU A 101 -0.40 10.34 -10.24
CA LEU A 101 -0.41 8.93 -10.63
C LEU A 101 -1.23 8.72 -11.91
#